data_AF-A0A533TSX2-F1
#
_entry.id   AF-A0A533TSX2-F1
#
_cell.length_a   1.000
_cell.length_b   1.000
_cell.length_c   1.000
_cell.angle_alpha   90.00
_cell.angle_beta   90.00
_cell.angle_gamma   90.00
#
_symmetry.space_group_name_H-M   'P 1'
#
loop_
_entity.id
_entity.type
_entity.pdbx_description
1 polymer ?
#
loop_
_entity_poly.entity_id
_entity_poly.type
_entity_poly.pdbx_seq_one_letter_code
_entity_poly.pdbx_strand_id
1 'polypeptide(L)' 'MPLGAINYLMIAVGALVIAGSYFGMYLERAVDGFFALYISPFTLTGSYIWIIFALLYRSKKKRNATI' A
#
# COMPACT_ATOMS: atom_id res chain seq x y z
N MET A 1 2.31 -11.17 -16.29
CA MET A 1 2.40 -12.09 -15.12
C MET A 1 1.13 -11.89 -14.31
N PRO A 2 0.22 -12.87 -14.19
CA PRO A 2 -0.96 -12.66 -13.36
C PRO A 2 -0.53 -12.62 -11.89
N LEU A 3 -0.64 -11.45 -11.26
CA LEU A 3 -0.45 -11.32 -9.82
C LEU A 3 -1.48 -12.21 -9.10
N GLY A 4 -1.05 -12.91 -8.06
CA GLY A 4 -1.96 -13.73 -7.25
C GLY A 4 -2.94 -12.86 -6.46
N ALA A 5 -4.06 -13.45 -6.02
CA ALA A 5 -5.05 -12.75 -5.21
C ALA A 5 -4.44 -12.09 -3.94
N ILE A 6 -3.44 -12.73 -3.33
CA ILE A 6 -2.74 -12.20 -2.16
C ILE A 6 -1.93 -10.94 -2.49
N ASN A 7 -1.27 -10.90 -3.66
CA ASN A 7 -0.53 -9.72 -4.09
C ASN A 7 -1.48 -8.54 -4.33
N TYR A 8 -2.63 -8.79 -4.97
CA TYR A 8 -3.64 -7.77 -5.17
C TYR A 8 -4.19 -7.23 -3.85
N LEU A 9 -4.43 -8.10 -2.87
CA LEU A 9 -4.84 -7.67 -1.53
C LEU A 9 -3.77 -6.80 -0.87
N MET A 10 -2.50 -7.20 -0.92
CA MET A 10 -1.40 -6.42 -0.35
C MET A 10 -1.25 -5.06 -1.04
N ILE A 11 -1.40 -4.99 -2.36
CA ILE A 11 -1.40 -3.73 -3.12
C ILE A 11 -2.59 -2.86 -2.71
N ALA A 12 -3.79 -3.44 -2.57
CA ALA A 12 -4.97 -2.72 -2.14
C ALA A 12 -4.81 -2.09 -0.75
N VAL A 13 -4.18 -2.82 0.19
CA VAL A 13 -3.84 -2.27 1.51
C VAL A 13 -2.87 -1.09 1.37
N GLY A 14 -1.80 -1.23 0.58
CA GLY A 14 -0.87 -0.12 0.34
C GLY A 14 -1.56 1.10 -0.28
N ALA A 15 -2.44 0.89 -1.25
CA ALA A 15 -3.22 1.96 -1.87
C ALA A 15 -4.18 2.65 -0.88
N LEU A 16 -4.81 1.89 0.03
CA LEU A 16 -5.66 2.45 1.08
C LEU A 16 -4.86 3.31 2.05
N VAL A 17 -3.65 2.91 2.43
CA VAL A 17 -2.79 3.74 3.31
C VAL A 17 -2.36 5.03 2.61
N ILE A 18 -2.06 4.99 1.31
CA ILE A 18 -1.81 6.20 0.51
C ILE A 18 -3.03 7.12 0.54
N ALA A 19 -4.21 6.59 0.22
CA ALA A 19 -5.46 7.35 0.21
C ALA A 19 -5.77 7.95 1.59
N GLY A 20 -5.60 7.18 2.67
CA GLY A 20 -5.78 7.65 4.04
C GLY A 20 -4.78 8.74 4.43
N SER A 21 -3.54 8.66 3.95
CA SER A 21 -2.52 9.68 4.20
C SER A 21 -2.90 11.03 3.59
N TYR A 22 -3.33 11.02 2.32
CA TYR A 22 -3.84 12.22 1.65
C TYR A 22 -5.16 12.71 2.24
N PHE A 23 -6.03 11.80 2.67
CA PHE A 23 -7.28 12.17 3.31
C PHE A 23 -7.03 12.87 4.67
N GLY A 24 -6.06 12.40 5.45
CA GLY A 24 -5.64 13.06 6.69
C GLY A 24 -5.14 14.49 6.44
N MET A 25 -4.27 14.67 5.45
CA MET A 25 -3.84 16.02 5.04
C MET A 25 -5.02 16.89 4.58
N TYR A 26 -5.95 16.30 3.82
CA TYR A 26 -7.11 17.00 3.30
C TYR A 26 -8.02 17.52 4.43
N LEU A 27 -8.19 16.74 5.50
CA LEU A 27 -8.94 17.17 6.68
C LEU A 27 -8.24 18.32 7.42
N GLU A 28 -6.91 18.27 7.52
CA GLU A 28 -6.16 19.30 8.23
C GLU A 28 -6.10 20.63 7.47
N ARG A 29 -6.23 20.63 6.13
CA ARG A 29 -6.24 21.81 5.25
C ARG A 29 -5.05 22.77 5.43
N ALA A 30 -3.99 22.33 6.11
CA ALA A 30 -2.78 23.09 6.35
C ALA A 30 -1.60 22.36 5.71
N VAL A 31 -0.84 23.07 4.90
CA VAL A 31 0.36 22.52 4.24
C VAL A 31 1.44 22.21 5.28
N ASP A 32 1.52 23.02 6.34
CA ASP A 32 2.37 22.81 7.50
C ASP A 32 1.67 22.06 8.64
N GLY A 33 0.59 21.36 8.32
CA GLY A 33 -0.17 20.54 9.27
C GLY A 33 0.67 19.39 9.83
N PHE A 34 0.34 18.95 11.05
CA PHE A 34 1.00 17.84 11.72
C PHE A 34 0.96 16.55 10.88
N PHE A 35 -0.16 16.25 10.21
CA PHE A 35 -0.25 15.09 9.33
C PHE A 35 0.65 15.23 8.12
N ALA A 36 0.72 16.42 7.51
CA ALA A 36 1.56 16.65 6.35
C ALA A 36 3.04 16.51 6.70
N LEU A 37 3.50 17.13 7.80
CA LEU A 37 4.91 17.17 8.17
C LEU A 37 5.42 15.90 8.86
N TYR A 38 4.64 15.27 9.73
CA TYR A 38 5.13 14.20 10.61
C TYR A 38 4.61 12.81 10.28
N ILE A 39 3.40 12.70 9.73
CA ILE A 39 2.77 11.38 9.50
C ILE A 39 3.00 10.97 8.05
N SER A 40 2.69 11.86 7.12
CA SER A 40 2.66 11.55 5.70
C SER A 40 3.97 11.07 5.08
N PRO A 41 5.16 11.62 5.44
CA PRO A 41 6.40 11.21 4.81
C PRO A 41 6.67 9.73 5.08
N PHE A 42 6.37 9.27 6.30
CA PHE A 42 6.56 7.88 6.70
C PHE A 42 5.47 6.97 6.13
N THR A 43 4.20 7.39 6.17
CA THR A 43 3.10 6.55 5.69
C THR A 43 3.12 6.40 4.17
N LEU A 44 3.42 7.47 3.41
CA LEU A 44 3.55 7.41 1.97
C LEU A 44 4.78 6.59 1.56
N THR A 45 5.95 6.88 2.14
CA THR A 45 7.18 6.12 1.83
C THR A 45 7.01 4.63 2.18
N GLY A 46 6.46 4.33 3.35
CA GLY A 46 6.17 2.97 3.78
C GLY A 46 5.18 2.26 2.84
N SER A 47 4.15 2.97 2.36
CA SER A 47 3.20 2.42 1.40
C SER A 47 3.83 2.09 0.06
N TYR A 48 4.72 2.94 -0.45
CA TYR A 48 5.45 2.65 -1.68
C TYR A 48 6.36 1.43 -1.53
N ILE A 49 7.11 1.35 -0.43
CA ILE A 49 7.93 0.17 -0.13
C ILE A 49 7.06 -1.09 -0.03
N TRP A 50 5.90 -0.99 0.62
CA TRP A 50 4.96 -2.09 0.76
C TRP A 50 4.39 -2.56 -0.59
N ILE A 51 4.02 -1.63 -1.47
CA ILE A 51 3.52 -1.96 -2.81
C ILE A 51 4.62 -2.63 -3.63
N ILE A 52 5.86 -2.14 -3.58
CA ILE A 52 7.00 -2.78 -4.24
C ILE A 52 7.19 -4.19 -3.70
N PHE A 53 7.15 -4.37 -2.38
CA PHE A 53 7.22 -5.69 -1.76
C PHE A 53 6.08 -6.61 -2.24
N ALA A 54 4.85 -6.10 -2.30
CA ALA A 54 3.68 -6.84 -2.79
C ALA A 54 3.79 -7.24 -4.26
N LEU A 55 4.42 -6.41 -5.10
CA LEU A 55 4.70 -6.70 -6.50
C LEU A 55 5.77 -7.79 -6.63
N LEU A 56 6.85 -7.69 -5.83
CA LEU A 56 7.96 -8.65 -5.82
C LEU A 56 7.62 -9.96 -5.11
N TYR A 57 6.61 -9.95 -4.25
CA TYR A 57 6.18 -11.12 -3.48
C TYR A 57 5.65 -12.19 -4.44
N ARG A 58 6.50 -13.15 -4.82
CA ARG A 58 6.08 -14.23 -5.69
C ARG A 58 5.28 -15.25 -4.88
N SER A 59 3.96 -15.09 -4.84
CA SER A 59 3.08 -16.14 -4.35
C SER A 59 3.29 -17.38 -5.23
N LYS A 60 3.91 -18.43 -4.68
CA LYS A 60 3.94 -19.74 -5.33
C LYS A 60 2.49 -20.16 -5.44
N LYS A 61 1.87 -19.90 -6.61
CA LYS A 61 0.56 -20.44 -6.98
C LYS A 61 0.62 -21.92 -6.61
N LYS A 62 -0.06 -22.34 -5.54
CA LYS A 62 -0.29 -23.75 -5.25
C LYS A 62 -1.01 -24.26 -6.49
N ARG A 63 -0.26 -24.93 -7.36
CA ARG A 63 -0.81 -25.71 -8.46
C ARG A 63 -1.56 -26.81 -7.71
N ASN A 64 -2.87 -26.62 -7.55
CA ASN A 64 -3.77 -27.68 -7.15
C ASN A 64 -3.63 -28.75 -8.26
N ALA A 65 -2.71 -29.69 -8.02
CA ALA A 65 -2.66 -30.95 -8.71
C ALA A 65 -3.86 -31.72 -8.19
N THR A 66 -5.02 -31.52 -8.82
CA THR A 66 -6.14 -32.41 -8.65
C THR A 66 -6.03 -33.44 -9.77
N ILE A 67 -5.91 -34.67 -9.32
CA ILE A 67 -5.79 -35.95 -10.02
C ILE A 67 -6.92 -36.14 -11.02
#